data_AF-F0Y373-F1
#
_entry.id   AF-F0Y373-F1
#
_cell.length_a   1.000
_cell.length_b   1.000
_cell.length_c   1.000
_cell.angle_alpha   90.00
_cell.angle_beta   90.00
_cell.angle_gamma   90.00
#
_symmetry.space_group_name_H-M   'P 1'
#
loop_
_entity.id
_entity.type
_entity.pdbx_description
1 polymer ?
#
loop_
_entity_poly.entity_id
_entity_poly.type
_entity_poly.pdbx_seq_one_letter_code
_entity_poly.pdbx_strand_id
1 'polypeptide(L)'
;LLTTQYRMHPALNRFSSERFYGGRVKTHGAVARERASRPPPAGIDWPNRNKPIAILPVPAPAGSGGNEERESDQTKTSAGGASFLNKPELDALVGVVASLLATSDLRAEDIGVITPYAAQRRAIADALAAGGGGDVEVNTVDAYQGREKDVIIISTVRSNARRTLGFVRDDRRMNVALTRARRAVVLVGDPATLREDDTWRKFIHQCTDDGCVLTPPDGAKIPPPILVPAPPLLLGGGDSVSSATAQA
;
A
#
# COMPACT_ATOMS: atom_id res chain seq x y z
N LEU A 1 -16.87 -6.14 18.13
CA LEU A 1 -15.95 -5.31 17.31
C LEU A 1 -15.92 -3.91 17.92
N LEU A 2 -14.76 -3.37 18.28
CA LEU A 2 -14.66 -1.94 18.65
C LEU A 2 -14.92 -1.09 17.39
N THR A 3 -15.88 -0.17 17.47
CA THR A 3 -16.31 0.67 16.33
C THR A 3 -15.67 2.05 16.31
N THR A 4 -14.82 2.37 17.29
CA THR A 4 -14.18 3.68 17.42
C THR A 4 -12.67 3.52 17.49
N GLN A 5 -11.95 4.28 16.66
CA GLN A 5 -10.49 4.37 16.66
C GLN A 5 -10.05 5.78 17.11
N TYR A 6 -8.94 5.86 17.81
CA TYR A 6 -8.46 7.08 18.49
C TYR A 6 -7.07 7.55 18.01
N ARG A 7 -6.60 7.03 16.87
CA ARG A 7 -5.19 7.11 16.47
C ARG A 7 -4.99 7.93 15.21
N MET A 8 -5.57 7.46 14.09
CA MET A 8 -5.25 7.93 12.75
C MET A 8 -6.19 9.02 12.25
N HIS A 9 -5.69 9.83 11.32
CA HIS A 9 -6.47 10.80 10.57
C HIS A 9 -7.70 10.14 9.89
N PRO A 10 -8.89 10.76 9.87
CA PRO A 10 -10.11 10.17 9.28
C PRO A 10 -9.94 9.68 7.84
N ALA A 11 -9.20 10.41 7.01
CA ALA A 11 -8.90 10.01 5.63
C ALA A 11 -8.12 8.67 5.54
N LEU A 12 -7.20 8.40 6.49
CA LEU A 12 -6.44 7.14 6.54
C LEU A 12 -7.35 5.96 6.92
N ASN A 13 -8.28 6.19 7.85
CA ASN A 13 -9.22 5.17 8.31
C ASN A 13 -10.29 4.83 7.27
N ARG A 14 -10.64 5.76 6.36
CA ARG A 14 -11.78 5.65 5.44
C ARG A 14 -11.76 4.34 4.67
N PHE A 15 -10.70 4.07 3.91
CA PHE A 15 -10.61 2.87 3.08
C PHE A 15 -10.67 1.60 3.91
N SER A 16 -9.86 1.51 4.97
CA SER A 16 -9.83 0.31 5.81
C SER A 16 -11.17 0.04 6.48
N SER A 17 -11.84 1.07 6.98
CA SER A 17 -13.18 0.97 7.58
C SER A 17 -14.20 0.44 6.58
N GLU A 18 -14.30 1.07 5.41
CA GLU A 18 -15.24 0.68 4.36
C GLU A 18 -14.97 -0.73 3.84
N ARG A 19 -13.71 -1.04 3.53
CA ARG A 19 -13.33 -2.30 2.87
C ARG A 19 -13.31 -3.51 3.80
N PHE A 20 -12.81 -3.37 5.02
CA PHE A 20 -12.55 -4.51 5.92
C PHE A 20 -13.51 -4.59 7.11
N TYR A 21 -14.22 -3.51 7.41
CA TYR A 21 -15.09 -3.42 8.60
C TYR A 21 -16.51 -2.95 8.30
N GLY A 22 -16.93 -2.95 7.02
CA GLY A 22 -18.28 -2.56 6.59
C GLY A 22 -18.64 -1.11 6.93
N GLY A 23 -17.64 -0.22 6.96
CA GLY A 23 -17.78 1.20 7.30
C GLY A 23 -18.04 1.50 8.78
N ARG A 24 -17.98 0.49 9.66
CA ARG A 24 -18.38 0.61 11.08
C ARG A 24 -17.32 1.22 11.97
N VAL A 25 -16.04 1.19 11.58
CA VAL A 25 -14.95 1.76 12.39
C VAL A 25 -14.82 3.24 12.08
N LYS A 26 -15.10 4.11 13.05
CA LYS A 26 -15.07 5.57 12.91
C LYS A 26 -13.94 6.17 13.76
N THR A 27 -13.38 7.28 13.30
CA THR A 27 -12.47 8.10 14.12
C THR A 27 -13.26 8.82 15.19
N HIS A 28 -12.81 8.77 16.44
CA HIS A 28 -13.40 9.54 17.53
C HIS A 28 -13.42 11.04 17.19
N GLY A 29 -14.52 11.74 17.50
CA GLY A 29 -14.74 13.12 17.05
C GLY A 29 -13.65 14.12 17.44
N ALA A 30 -13.13 14.02 18.66
CA ALA A 30 -12.02 14.87 19.12
C ALA A 30 -10.73 14.63 18.32
N VAL A 31 -10.39 13.35 18.09
CA VAL A 31 -9.22 12.95 17.30
C VAL A 31 -9.39 13.35 15.85
N ALA A 32 -10.59 13.21 15.28
CA ALA A 32 -10.89 13.61 13.93
C ALA A 32 -10.64 15.11 13.73
N ARG A 33 -11.11 15.95 14.66
CA ARG A 33 -10.92 17.40 14.64
C ARG A 33 -9.45 17.79 14.80
N GLU A 34 -8.77 17.22 15.80
CA GLU A 34 -7.35 17.47 16.05
C GLU A 34 -6.51 17.09 14.83
N ARG A 35 -6.68 15.87 14.30
CA ARG A 35 -5.90 15.36 13.16
C ARG A 35 -6.19 16.16 11.90
N ALA A 36 -7.45 16.49 11.61
CA ALA A 36 -7.83 17.26 10.42
C ALA A 36 -7.36 18.74 10.48
N SER A 37 -7.13 19.28 11.68
CA SER A 37 -6.59 20.64 11.85
C SER A 37 -5.08 20.72 11.64
N ARG A 38 -4.39 19.58 11.64
CA ARG A 38 -2.93 19.51 11.57
C ARG A 38 -2.51 19.36 10.10
N PRO A 39 -1.53 20.14 9.62
CA PRO A 39 -1.01 19.94 8.27
C PRO A 39 -0.35 18.55 8.13
N PRO A 40 -0.34 17.98 6.91
CA PRO A 40 0.48 16.81 6.62
C PRO A 40 1.95 17.08 6.93
N PRO A 41 2.75 16.03 7.20
CA PRO A 41 4.15 16.21 7.51
C PRO A 41 4.94 16.95 6.44
N ALA A 42 5.84 17.85 6.84
CA ALA A 42 6.69 18.57 5.89
C ALA A 42 7.64 17.63 5.14
N GLY A 43 8.15 18.06 3.97
CA GLY A 43 9.11 17.30 3.17
C GLY A 43 8.51 16.49 2.02
N ILE A 44 7.19 16.51 1.87
CA ILE A 44 6.49 15.98 0.69
C ILE A 44 5.55 17.07 0.17
N ASP A 45 5.52 17.26 -1.15
CA ASP A 45 4.50 18.06 -1.82
C ASP A 45 3.19 17.26 -1.88
N TRP A 46 2.50 17.18 -0.74
CA TRP A 46 1.29 16.37 -0.61
C TRP A 46 0.24 16.79 -1.66
N PRO A 47 -0.17 15.88 -2.55
CA PRO A 47 -1.04 16.22 -3.67
C PRO A 47 -2.45 16.60 -3.18
N ASN A 48 -2.85 16.11 -2.01
CA ASN A 48 -4.02 16.60 -1.27
C ASN A 48 -3.65 16.87 0.19
N ARG A 49 -3.66 18.13 0.62
CA ARG A 49 -3.30 18.51 1.99
C ARG A 49 -4.35 18.11 3.05
N ASN A 50 -5.59 17.85 2.63
CA ASN A 50 -6.68 17.43 3.53
C ASN A 50 -6.75 15.90 3.70
N LYS A 51 -6.03 15.16 2.84
CA LYS A 51 -6.00 13.70 2.85
C LYS A 51 -4.52 13.28 2.78
N PRO A 52 -3.86 13.10 3.94
CA PRO A 52 -2.41 12.84 4.02
C PRO A 52 -2.06 11.40 3.56
N ILE A 53 -2.44 11.07 2.33
CA ILE A 53 -2.14 9.87 1.60
C ILE A 53 -1.49 10.32 0.31
N ALA A 54 -0.35 9.72 -0.02
CA ALA A 54 0.33 9.92 -1.29
C ALA A 54 0.60 8.56 -1.93
N ILE A 55 0.22 8.40 -3.19
CA ILE A 55 0.71 7.32 -4.04
C ILE A 55 1.88 7.89 -4.84
N LEU A 56 3.05 7.27 -4.72
CA LEU A 56 4.22 7.52 -5.56
C LEU A 56 4.33 6.38 -6.59
N PRO A 57 3.87 6.60 -7.83
CA PRO A 57 3.93 5.59 -8.88
C PRO A 57 5.37 5.30 -9.28
N VAL A 58 5.75 4.03 -9.29
CA VAL A 58 7.05 3.56 -9.82
C VAL A 58 6.79 2.50 -10.90
N PRO A 59 6.30 2.91 -12.08
CA PRO A 59 5.96 1.98 -13.15
C PRO A 59 7.22 1.34 -13.74
N ALA A 60 7.08 0.13 -14.24
CA ALA A 60 8.09 -0.47 -15.11
C ALA A 60 8.09 0.22 -16.49
N PRO A 61 9.27 0.41 -17.12
CA PRO A 61 9.34 0.88 -18.50
C PRO A 61 8.50 0.01 -19.45
N ALA A 62 7.86 0.63 -20.43
CA ALA A 62 7.04 -0.09 -21.39
C ALA A 62 7.87 -1.16 -22.12
N GLY A 63 7.35 -2.40 -22.18
CA GLY A 63 8.05 -3.53 -22.79
C GLY A 63 9.14 -4.17 -21.94
N SER A 64 9.38 -3.69 -20.71
CA SER A 64 10.28 -4.36 -19.78
C SER A 64 9.61 -5.58 -19.13
N GLY A 65 10.43 -6.46 -18.54
CA GLY A 65 9.96 -7.59 -17.74
C GLY A 65 9.34 -7.20 -16.39
N GLY A 66 9.34 -5.90 -16.05
CA GLY A 66 9.10 -5.39 -14.70
C GLY A 66 10.34 -4.75 -14.09
N ASN A 67 10.18 -4.16 -12.90
CA ASN A 67 11.28 -3.62 -12.09
C ASN A 67 11.75 -4.60 -10.99
N GLU A 68 11.07 -5.72 -10.80
CA GLU A 68 11.39 -6.67 -9.73
C GLU A 68 12.52 -7.64 -10.11
N GLU A 69 13.45 -7.82 -9.19
CA GLU A 69 14.53 -8.79 -9.27
C GLU A 69 14.35 -9.84 -8.17
N ARG A 70 14.45 -11.12 -8.55
CA ARG A 70 14.35 -12.21 -7.59
C ARG A 70 15.69 -12.42 -6.90
N GLU A 71 15.67 -12.50 -5.58
CA GLU A 71 16.84 -12.85 -4.79
C GLU A 71 17.34 -14.26 -5.15
N SER A 72 18.64 -14.39 -5.42
CA SER A 72 19.24 -15.65 -5.81
C SER A 72 19.20 -16.69 -4.68
N ASP A 73 19.17 -17.97 -5.04
CA ASP A 73 19.09 -19.04 -4.03
C ASP A 73 20.36 -19.13 -3.15
N GLN A 74 21.49 -18.56 -3.60
CA GLN A 74 22.76 -18.54 -2.86
C GLN A 74 22.76 -17.56 -1.67
N THR A 75 21.90 -16.53 -1.69
CA THR A 75 21.79 -15.53 -0.62
C THR A 75 20.62 -15.79 0.32
N LYS A 76 19.91 -16.92 0.15
CA LYS A 76 18.83 -17.33 1.05
C LYS A 76 19.38 -17.75 2.40
N THR A 77 18.85 -17.17 3.47
CA THR A 77 18.91 -17.80 4.78
C THR A 77 17.95 -18.99 4.79
N SER A 78 18.34 -20.09 5.42
CA SER A 78 17.78 -21.46 5.28
C SER A 78 16.31 -21.67 5.67
N ALA A 79 15.52 -20.60 5.83
CA ALA A 79 14.12 -20.64 6.29
C ALA A 79 13.13 -19.82 5.44
N GLY A 80 13.55 -19.23 4.30
CA GLY A 80 12.73 -18.29 3.52
C GLY A 80 12.27 -18.78 2.14
N GLY A 81 11.02 -18.46 1.77
CA GLY A 81 10.54 -18.54 0.38
C GLY A 81 11.26 -17.53 -0.55
N ALA A 82 10.91 -17.51 -1.84
CA ALA A 82 11.49 -16.56 -2.79
C ALA A 82 11.24 -15.11 -2.34
N SER A 83 12.31 -14.30 -2.30
CA SER A 83 12.27 -12.87 -1.97
C SER A 83 12.57 -12.03 -3.21
N PHE A 84 12.15 -10.77 -3.21
CA PHE A 84 12.30 -9.85 -4.33
C PHE A 84 12.85 -8.49 -3.87
N LEU A 85 13.55 -7.83 -4.78
CA LEU A 85 14.07 -6.48 -4.67
C LEU A 85 13.50 -5.66 -5.85
N ASN A 86 13.22 -4.38 -5.62
CA ASN A 86 12.86 -3.43 -6.67
C ASN A 86 13.66 -2.16 -6.41
N LYS A 87 14.75 -2.01 -7.18
CA LYS A 87 15.72 -0.91 -7.01
C LYS A 87 15.09 0.47 -7.29
N PRO A 88 14.27 0.66 -8.35
CA PRO A 88 13.53 1.91 -8.53
C PRO A 88 12.62 2.28 -7.36
N GLU A 89 11.88 1.31 -6.78
CA GLU A 89 11.07 1.58 -5.59
C GLU A 89 11.93 1.92 -4.36
N LEU A 90 13.06 1.24 -4.18
CA LEU A 90 14.03 1.53 -3.12
C LEU A 90 14.53 2.99 -3.23
N ASP A 91 14.96 3.41 -4.42
CA ASP A 91 15.53 4.75 -4.63
C ASP A 91 14.48 5.85 -4.40
N ALA A 92 13.27 5.65 -4.93
CA ALA A 92 12.15 6.54 -4.70
C ALA A 92 11.82 6.65 -3.19
N LEU A 93 11.80 5.52 -2.48
CA LEU A 93 11.51 5.48 -1.05
C LEU A 93 12.59 6.19 -0.23
N VAL A 94 13.87 5.96 -0.52
CA VAL A 94 14.98 6.65 0.17
C VAL A 94 14.90 8.15 -0.07
N GLY A 95 14.55 8.57 -1.29
CA GLY A 95 14.29 9.99 -1.61
C GLY A 95 13.20 10.59 -0.72
N VAL A 96 12.06 9.90 -0.59
CA VAL A 96 10.96 10.33 0.30
C VAL A 96 11.42 10.46 1.76
N VAL A 97 12.14 9.46 2.28
CA VAL A 97 12.64 9.50 3.67
C VAL A 97 13.61 10.66 3.85
N ALA A 98 14.54 10.86 2.92
CA ALA A 98 15.49 11.96 2.96
C ALA A 98 14.77 13.32 2.96
N SER A 99 13.75 13.50 2.12
CA SER A 99 12.99 14.75 2.10
C SER A 99 12.20 15.00 3.39
N LEU A 100 11.62 13.97 4.00
CA LEU A 100 10.95 14.08 5.31
C LEU A 100 11.95 14.49 6.41
N LEU A 101 13.11 13.84 6.46
CA LEU A 101 14.16 14.07 7.47
C LEU A 101 14.96 15.35 7.26
N ALA A 102 14.96 15.91 6.04
CA ALA A 102 15.53 17.22 5.77
C ALA A 102 14.74 18.36 6.44
N THR A 103 13.55 18.07 6.97
CA THR A 103 12.73 19.00 7.74
C THR A 103 12.85 18.73 9.24
N SER A 104 12.50 19.71 10.07
CA SER A 104 12.45 19.55 11.54
C SER A 104 11.10 19.03 12.07
N ASP A 105 10.17 18.62 11.20
CA ASP A 105 8.82 18.15 11.62
C ASP A 105 8.80 16.69 12.09
N LEU A 106 9.72 15.85 11.60
CA LEU A 106 9.79 14.42 11.94
C LEU A 106 11.21 13.99 12.28
N ARG A 107 11.34 13.07 13.23
CA ARG A 107 12.58 12.32 13.47
C ARG A 107 12.50 10.96 12.76
N ALA A 108 13.64 10.33 12.55
CA ALA A 108 13.71 9.00 11.93
C ALA A 108 12.84 7.96 12.65
N GLU A 109 12.80 7.99 13.98
CA GLU A 109 11.95 7.11 14.78
C GLU A 109 10.43 7.34 14.61
N ASP A 110 10.01 8.48 14.05
CA ASP A 110 8.60 8.81 13.75
C ASP A 110 8.15 8.22 12.40
N ILE A 111 9.08 7.63 11.64
CA ILE A 111 8.86 7.04 10.32
C ILE A 111 8.97 5.51 10.39
N GLY A 112 8.06 4.83 9.70
CA GLY A 112 8.11 3.39 9.50
C GLY A 112 8.05 3.04 8.03
N VAL A 113 8.79 2.00 7.64
CA VAL A 113 8.73 1.41 6.31
C VAL A 113 8.23 -0.02 6.42
N ILE A 114 7.21 -0.33 5.61
CA ILE A 114 6.63 -1.66 5.52
C ILE A 114 6.86 -2.20 4.12
N THR A 115 7.50 -3.36 4.03
CA THR A 115 7.70 -4.06 2.76
C THR A 115 7.55 -5.58 2.92
N PRO A 116 6.89 -6.30 1.99
CA PRO A 116 6.59 -7.71 2.17
C PRO A 116 7.79 -8.64 1.94
N TYR A 117 8.89 -8.14 1.35
CA TYR A 117 10.02 -8.96 0.93
C TYR A 117 11.28 -8.68 1.74
N ALA A 118 11.94 -9.74 2.21
CA ALA A 118 13.11 -9.64 3.07
C ALA A 118 14.31 -8.97 2.39
N ALA A 119 14.50 -9.22 1.09
CA ALA A 119 15.54 -8.60 0.27
C ALA A 119 15.34 -7.09 0.17
N GLN A 120 14.13 -6.63 -0.18
CA GLN A 120 13.77 -5.22 -0.15
C GLN A 120 13.96 -4.61 1.25
N ARG A 121 13.52 -5.31 2.31
CA ARG A 121 13.67 -4.83 3.70
C ARG A 121 15.14 -4.56 4.05
N ARG A 122 16.03 -5.52 3.75
CA ARG A 122 17.48 -5.39 3.99
C ARG A 122 18.06 -4.21 3.20
N ALA A 123 17.78 -4.17 1.89
CA ALA A 123 18.30 -3.11 1.03
C ALA A 123 17.84 -1.70 1.44
N ILE A 124 16.58 -1.55 1.88
CA ILE A 124 16.08 -0.30 2.44
C ILE A 124 16.82 0.05 3.74
N ALA A 125 16.94 -0.89 4.68
CA ALA A 125 17.61 -0.64 5.95
C ALA A 125 19.06 -0.21 5.75
N ASP A 126 19.80 -0.90 4.88
CA ASP A 126 21.19 -0.58 4.56
C ASP A 126 21.33 0.81 3.93
N ALA A 127 20.46 1.14 2.96
CA ALA A 127 20.48 2.43 2.28
C ALA A 127 20.12 3.59 3.23
N LEU A 128 19.13 3.40 4.11
CA LEU A 128 18.74 4.41 5.10
C LEU A 128 19.82 4.62 6.16
N ALA A 129 20.47 3.55 6.63
CA ALA A 129 21.58 3.65 7.57
C ALA A 129 22.75 4.47 6.98
N ALA A 130 23.07 4.25 5.70
CA ALA A 130 24.09 5.03 4.99
C ALA A 130 23.71 6.50 4.79
N GLY A 131 22.41 6.80 4.67
CA GLY A 131 21.86 8.14 4.40
C GLY A 131 21.45 8.96 5.64
N GLY A 132 21.81 8.53 6.85
CA GLY A 132 21.45 9.24 8.10
C GLY A 132 20.03 8.98 8.62
N GLY A 133 19.31 8.02 8.03
CA GLY A 133 17.98 7.56 8.44
C GLY A 133 18.00 6.22 9.19
N GLY A 134 19.09 5.88 9.88
CA GLY A 134 19.28 4.56 10.50
C GLY A 134 18.23 4.17 11.56
N ASP A 135 17.59 5.14 12.21
CA ASP A 135 16.54 4.90 13.22
C ASP A 135 15.13 4.73 12.61
N VAL A 136 15.00 4.80 11.28
CA VAL A 136 13.74 4.50 10.59
C VAL A 136 13.44 3.02 10.73
N GLU A 137 12.23 2.69 11.21
CA GLU A 137 11.86 1.30 11.43
C GLU A 137 11.46 0.61 10.11
N VAL A 138 12.30 -0.32 9.62
CA VAL A 138 12.05 -1.06 8.37
C VAL A 138 11.70 -2.52 8.66
N ASN A 139 10.44 -2.91 8.44
CA ASN A 139 9.95 -4.23 8.81
C ASN A 139 8.99 -4.83 7.77
N THR A 140 8.77 -6.14 7.86
CA THR A 140 7.69 -6.81 7.14
C THR A 140 6.35 -6.57 7.84
N VAL A 141 5.25 -6.74 7.11
CA VAL A 141 3.90 -6.55 7.67
C VAL A 141 3.68 -7.44 8.91
N ASP A 142 4.12 -8.69 8.86
CA ASP A 142 3.94 -9.65 9.95
C ASP A 142 4.74 -9.25 11.20
N ALA A 143 5.90 -8.60 11.02
CA ALA A 143 6.74 -8.11 12.12
C ALA A 143 6.27 -6.76 12.70
N TYR A 144 5.27 -6.12 12.09
CA TYR A 144 4.78 -4.78 12.49
C TYR A 144 3.62 -4.81 13.50
N GLN A 145 3.31 -5.96 14.08
CA GLN A 145 2.13 -6.10 14.93
C GLN A 145 2.26 -5.27 16.22
N GLY A 146 1.31 -4.34 16.43
CA GLY A 146 1.22 -3.52 17.64
C GLY A 146 2.08 -2.26 17.66
N ARG A 147 2.78 -1.93 16.57
CA ARG A 147 3.60 -0.72 16.44
C ARG A 147 2.93 0.29 15.51
N GLU A 148 3.13 1.57 15.77
CA GLU A 148 2.58 2.67 14.96
C GLU A 148 3.61 3.78 14.82
N LYS A 149 3.52 4.50 13.71
CA LYS A 149 4.39 5.62 13.37
C LYS A 149 3.57 6.80 12.89
N ASP A 150 4.16 7.98 12.93
CA ASP A 150 3.50 9.17 12.37
C ASP A 150 3.37 9.05 10.86
N VAL A 151 4.44 8.60 10.20
CA VAL A 151 4.43 8.32 8.76
C VAL A 151 4.73 6.85 8.52
N ILE A 152 3.91 6.22 7.68
CA ILE A 152 4.19 4.88 7.16
C ILE A 152 4.41 4.97 5.65
N ILE A 153 5.54 4.43 5.20
CA ILE A 153 5.85 4.26 3.78
C ILE A 153 5.71 2.77 3.46
N ILE A 154 4.91 2.43 2.46
CA ILE A 154 4.65 1.06 2.03
C ILE A 154 5.34 0.86 0.69
N SER A 155 6.32 -0.05 0.60
CA SER A 155 6.91 -0.49 -0.67
C SER A 155 6.32 -1.86 -1.04
N THR A 156 5.65 -1.93 -2.19
CA THR A 156 4.97 -3.14 -2.64
C THR A 156 5.88 -4.11 -3.39
N VAL A 157 6.99 -3.62 -3.93
CA VAL A 157 8.05 -4.33 -4.67
C VAL A 157 7.61 -4.92 -6.01
N ARG A 158 6.39 -5.46 -6.08
CA ARG A 158 5.95 -6.26 -7.22
C ARG A 158 5.69 -5.40 -8.43
N SER A 159 6.46 -5.68 -9.47
CA SER A 159 6.38 -5.09 -10.79
C SER A 159 6.94 -6.12 -11.77
N ASN A 160 6.06 -6.84 -12.47
CA ASN A 160 6.43 -7.91 -13.40
C ASN A 160 5.48 -7.99 -14.59
N ALA A 161 5.97 -8.52 -15.71
CA ALA A 161 5.21 -8.67 -16.96
C ALA A 161 3.92 -9.50 -16.79
N ARG A 162 3.89 -10.45 -15.85
CA ARG A 162 2.70 -11.26 -15.55
C ARG A 162 1.71 -10.57 -14.61
N ARG A 163 2.06 -9.39 -14.10
CA ARG A 163 1.31 -8.59 -13.12
C ARG A 163 0.83 -9.41 -11.92
N THR A 164 1.71 -10.27 -11.42
CA THR A 164 1.43 -11.11 -10.26
C THR A 164 1.87 -10.41 -8.99
N LEU A 165 0.98 -10.32 -8.00
CA LEU A 165 1.25 -9.67 -6.72
C LEU A 165 1.80 -10.63 -5.65
N GLY A 166 1.57 -11.95 -5.78
CA GLY A 166 1.97 -12.92 -4.75
C GLY A 166 1.39 -12.56 -3.38
N PHE A 167 2.23 -12.49 -2.34
CA PHE A 167 1.82 -12.16 -0.97
C PHE A 167 1.29 -10.74 -0.77
N VAL A 168 1.49 -9.84 -1.74
CA VAL A 168 0.96 -8.46 -1.70
C VAL A 168 -0.57 -8.45 -1.81
N ARG A 169 -1.20 -9.52 -2.31
CA ARG A 169 -2.67 -9.67 -2.42
C ARG A 169 -3.39 -9.90 -1.09
N ASP A 170 -2.66 -10.15 -0.01
CA ASP A 170 -3.28 -10.46 1.27
C ASP A 170 -3.96 -9.22 1.86
N ASP A 171 -5.29 -9.23 1.83
CA ASP A 171 -6.16 -8.17 2.35
C ASP A 171 -5.87 -7.83 3.83
N ARG A 172 -5.54 -8.84 4.64
CA ARG A 172 -5.26 -8.63 6.07
C ARG A 172 -3.95 -7.87 6.21
N ARG A 173 -2.92 -8.25 5.45
CA ARG A 173 -1.63 -7.56 5.44
C ARG A 173 -1.74 -6.14 4.92
N MET A 174 -2.53 -5.91 3.87
CA MET A 174 -2.82 -4.56 3.39
C MET A 174 -3.50 -3.70 4.47
N ASN A 175 -4.54 -4.23 5.13
CA ASN A 175 -5.21 -3.53 6.21
C ASN A 175 -4.26 -3.20 7.38
N VAL A 176 -3.41 -4.15 7.78
CA VAL A 176 -2.41 -3.93 8.82
C VAL A 176 -1.50 -2.77 8.40
N ALA A 177 -0.91 -2.81 7.21
CA ALA A 177 0.02 -1.79 6.72
C ALA A 177 -0.62 -0.39 6.68
N LEU A 178 -1.82 -0.26 6.10
CA LEU A 178 -2.53 1.02 5.99
C LEU A 178 -2.94 1.60 7.35
N THR A 179 -3.14 0.75 8.36
CA THR A 179 -3.57 1.16 9.70
C THR A 179 -2.42 1.41 10.68
N ARG A 180 -1.15 1.31 10.25
CA ARG A 180 0.01 1.61 11.11
C ARG A 180 0.32 3.10 11.25
N ALA A 181 -0.23 3.94 10.36
CA ALA A 181 0.06 5.37 10.32
C ALA A 181 -0.87 6.21 11.20
N ARG A 182 -0.30 7.20 11.90
CA ARG A 182 -1.07 8.19 12.68
C ARG A 182 -1.34 9.46 11.88
N ARG A 183 -0.32 10.02 11.21
CA ARG A 183 -0.40 11.29 10.48
C ARG A 183 -0.54 11.07 8.98
N ALA A 184 0.27 10.21 8.36
CA ALA A 184 0.27 10.07 6.90
C ALA A 184 0.75 8.70 6.37
N VAL A 185 0.31 8.36 5.15
CA VAL A 185 0.73 7.16 4.42
C VAL A 185 1.31 7.53 3.06
N VAL A 186 2.45 6.94 2.70
CA VAL A 186 2.99 6.99 1.34
C VAL A 186 3.03 5.57 0.78
N LEU A 187 2.34 5.32 -0.33
CA LEU A 187 2.41 4.06 -1.08
C LEU A 187 3.41 4.23 -2.23
N VAL A 188 4.47 3.45 -2.24
CA VAL A 188 5.45 3.36 -3.32
C VAL A 188 5.26 2.03 -4.03
N GLY A 189 4.99 2.06 -5.34
CA GLY A 189 4.75 0.84 -6.09
C GLY A 189 4.32 1.05 -7.52
N ASP A 190 4.26 -0.05 -8.27
CA ASP A 190 3.79 -0.08 -9.66
C ASP A 190 2.25 -0.19 -9.72
N PRO A 191 1.53 0.88 -10.10
CA PRO A 191 0.06 0.83 -10.14
C PRO A 191 -0.49 -0.15 -11.18
N ALA A 192 0.26 -0.43 -12.25
CA ALA A 192 -0.19 -1.36 -13.29
C ALA A 192 -0.24 -2.79 -12.76
N THR A 193 0.77 -3.19 -11.98
CA THR A 193 0.78 -4.49 -11.31
C THR A 193 -0.27 -4.53 -10.20
N LEU A 194 -0.34 -3.51 -9.33
CA LEU A 194 -1.24 -3.52 -8.18
C LEU A 194 -2.74 -3.59 -8.54
N ARG A 195 -3.16 -2.97 -9.64
CA ARG A 195 -4.57 -2.92 -10.06
C ARG A 195 -5.15 -4.25 -10.53
N GLU A 196 -4.33 -5.28 -10.76
CA GLU A 196 -4.82 -6.62 -11.04
C GLU A 196 -5.52 -7.25 -9.83
N ASP A 197 -5.21 -6.79 -8.62
CA ASP A 197 -5.94 -7.18 -7.41
C ASP A 197 -7.11 -6.24 -7.11
N ASP A 198 -8.27 -6.80 -6.72
CA ASP A 198 -9.50 -6.01 -6.51
C ASP A 198 -9.40 -5.01 -5.36
N THR A 199 -8.75 -5.40 -4.25
CA THR A 199 -8.64 -4.52 -3.08
C THR A 199 -7.67 -3.38 -3.36
N TRP A 200 -6.50 -3.69 -3.94
CA TRP A 200 -5.54 -2.67 -4.35
C TRP A 200 -6.08 -1.74 -5.42
N ARG A 201 -6.80 -2.27 -6.42
CA ARG A 201 -7.46 -1.46 -7.45
C ARG A 201 -8.42 -0.45 -6.85
N LYS A 202 -9.27 -0.87 -5.90
CA LYS A 202 -10.21 0.01 -5.20
C LYS A 202 -9.51 1.08 -4.38
N PHE A 203 -8.42 0.72 -3.69
CA PHE A 203 -7.62 1.69 -2.94
C PHE A 203 -7.01 2.75 -3.86
N ILE A 204 -6.35 2.31 -4.95
CA ILE A 204 -5.73 3.21 -5.92
C ILE A 204 -6.78 4.11 -6.59
N HIS A 205 -7.96 3.57 -6.92
CA HIS A 205 -9.07 4.34 -7.47
C HIS A 205 -9.52 5.45 -6.50
N GLN A 206 -9.80 5.09 -5.25
CA GLN A 206 -10.19 6.07 -4.24
C GLN A 206 -9.13 7.16 -4.06
N CYS A 207 -7.84 6.79 -3.99
CA CYS A 207 -6.75 7.77 -3.91
C CYS A 207 -6.65 8.63 -5.18
N THR A 208 -6.93 8.08 -6.36
CA THR A 208 -6.93 8.86 -7.61
C THR A 208 -8.05 9.90 -7.60
N ASP A 209 -9.28 9.49 -7.26
CA ASP A 209 -10.44 10.40 -7.13
C ASP A 209 -10.22 11.46 -6.05
N ASP A 210 -9.54 11.07 -4.97
CA ASP A 210 -9.22 11.96 -3.86
C ASP A 210 -8.05 12.93 -4.19
N GLY A 211 -7.41 12.82 -5.36
CA GLY A 211 -6.27 13.66 -5.75
C GLY A 211 -5.00 13.35 -4.95
N CYS A 212 -4.81 12.09 -4.56
CA CYS A 212 -3.73 11.63 -3.69
C CYS A 212 -2.54 11.01 -4.45
N VAL A 213 -2.40 11.23 -5.76
CA VAL A 213 -1.28 10.67 -6.54
C VAL A 213 -0.22 11.72 -6.82
N LEU A 214 1.02 11.44 -6.45
CA LEU A 214 2.17 12.25 -6.79
C LEU A 214 2.46 12.11 -8.28
N THR A 215 2.68 13.25 -8.93
CA THR A 215 3.20 13.26 -10.31
C THR A 215 4.71 13.09 -10.21
N PRO A 216 5.32 12.04 -10.80
CA PRO A 216 6.77 11.96 -10.87
C PRO A 216 7.31 13.20 -11.63
N PRO A 217 8.54 13.64 -11.36
CA PRO A 217 9.17 14.77 -12.06
C PRO A 217 9.11 14.68 -13.59
N ASP A 218 9.05 13.46 -14.14
CA ASP A 218 9.08 13.19 -15.59
C ASP A 218 7.71 12.97 -16.24
N GLY A 219 6.60 13.39 -15.61
CA GLY A 219 5.30 13.47 -16.30
C GLY A 219 4.72 12.14 -16.79
N ALA A 220 5.15 11.01 -16.21
CA ALA A 220 4.58 9.69 -16.47
C ALA A 220 3.09 9.70 -16.10
N LYS A 221 2.22 9.87 -17.10
CA LYS A 221 0.77 9.74 -16.95
C LYS A 221 0.49 8.34 -16.39
N ILE A 222 -0.04 8.29 -15.18
CA ILE A 222 -0.57 7.06 -14.60
C ILE A 222 -1.51 6.45 -15.65
N PRO A 223 -1.25 5.23 -16.14
CA PRO A 223 -2.12 4.63 -17.14
C PRO A 223 -3.55 4.55 -16.58
N PRO A 224 -4.58 4.82 -17.39
CA PRO A 224 -5.96 4.73 -16.95
C PRO A 224 -6.24 3.32 -16.39
N PRO A 225 -7.14 3.19 -15.39
CA PRO A 225 -7.51 1.88 -14.87
C PRO A 225 -8.00 1.01 -16.02
N ILE A 226 -7.41 -0.17 -16.18
CA ILE A 226 -7.88 -1.16 -17.14
C ILE A 226 -9.27 -1.59 -16.66
N LEU A 227 -10.29 -1.24 -17.43
CA LEU A 227 -11.65 -1.73 -17.24
C LEU A 227 -11.64 -3.24 -17.46
N VAL A 228 -11.56 -4.01 -16.37
CA VAL A 228 -11.85 -5.44 -16.42
C VAL A 228 -13.37 -5.57 -16.59
N PRO A 229 -13.87 -6.23 -17.64
CA PRO A 229 -15.30 -6.44 -17.80
C PRO A 229 -15.85 -7.17 -16.58
N ALA A 230 -16.99 -6.70 -16.06
CA ALA A 230 -17.66 -7.33 -14.93
C ALA A 230 -17.90 -8.82 -15.23
N PRO A 231 -17.69 -9.74 -14.26
CA PRO A 231 -18.01 -11.14 -14.46
C PRO A 231 -19.50 -11.28 -14.84
N PRO A 232 -19.84 -12.16 -15.79
CA PRO A 232 -21.23 -12.34 -16.19
C PRO A 232 -22.06 -12.73 -14.97
N LEU A 233 -23.15 -11.99 -14.75
CA LEU A 233 -24.15 -12.35 -13.75
C LEU A 233 -24.68 -13.72 -14.12
N LEU A 234 -24.38 -14.72 -13.29
CA LEU A 234 -25.04 -16.03 -13.34
C LEU A 234 -26.52 -15.80 -13.07
N LEU A 235 -27.30 -15.69 -14.14
CA LEU A 235 -28.75 -15.78 -14.08
C LEU A 235 -29.07 -17.18 -13.55
N GLY A 236 -29.60 -17.23 -12.33
CA GLY A 236 -30.04 -18.46 -11.70
C GLY A 236 -31.00 -19.21 -12.62
N GLY A 237 -30.61 -20.43 -12.99
CA GLY A 237 -31.49 -21.37 -13.65
C GLY A 237 -32.67 -21.67 -12.75
N GLY A 238 -33.88 -21.36 -13.22
CA GLY A 238 -35.10 -21.89 -12.65
C GLY A 238 -35.22 -23.35 -13.03
N ASP A 239 -35.09 -24.24 -12.05
CA ASP A 239 -35.40 -25.65 -12.21
C ASP A 239 -36.92 -25.82 -12.38
N SER A 240 -37.30 -26.21 -13.59
CA SER A 240 -38.63 -26.73 -13.91
C SER A 240 -38.79 -28.14 -13.33
N VAL A 241 -39.75 -28.30 -12.41
CA VAL A 241 -40.20 -29.61 -11.93
C VAL A 241 -40.95 -30.33 -13.05
N SER A 242 -40.39 -31.45 -13.51
CA SER A 242 -41.09 -32.45 -14.33
C SER A 242 -41.01 -33.80 -13.62
N SER A 243 -42.08 -34.15 -12.88
CA SER A 243 -42.28 -35.51 -12.38
C SER A 243 -43.13 -36.29 -13.37
N ALA A 244 -42.51 -37.26 -14.04
CA ALA A 244 -43.22 -38.32 -14.73
C ALA A 244 -42.49 -39.65 -14.47
N THR A 245 -43.29 -40.70 -14.36
CA THR A 245 -42.96 -42.14 -14.44
C THR A 245 -42.73 -42.88 -13.12
N ALA A 246 -43.72 -43.68 -12.74
CA ALA A 246 -43.49 -45.09 -12.40
C ALA A 246 -44.80 -45.88 -12.63
N GLN A 247 -44.82 -46.67 -13.71
CA GLN A 247 -45.73 -47.81 -13.89
C GLN A 247 -45.18 -48.99 -13.09
N ALA A 248 -46.03 -49.61 -12.28
CA ALA A 248 -46.23 -51.05 -12.12
C ALA A 248 -47.48 -51.26 -11.26
#